data_AF-A0A6P2SJK0-F1
#
_entry.id   AF-A0A6P2SJK0-F1
#
_cell.length_a   1.000
_cell.length_b   1.000
_cell.length_c   1.000
_cell.angle_alpha   90.00
_cell.angle_beta   90.00
_cell.angle_gamma   90.00
#
_symmetry.space_group_name_H-M   'P 1'
#
loop_
_entity.id
_entity.type
_entity.pdbx_description
1 polymer ?
#
loop_
_entity_poly.entity_id
_entity_poly.type
_entity_poly.pdbx_seq_one_letter_code
_entity_poly.pdbx_strand_id
1 'polypeptide(L)' 'MPDWLAPGIVKQHRTLVNLLIGSGFTLTHLDEWGPTQAQVDALPALDEERDRPMMALVAAQR' A
#
# COMPACT_ATOMS: atom_id res chain seq x y z
N MET A 1 10.97 -13.30 13.61
CA MET A 1 10.10 -12.58 12.66
C MET A 1 10.74 -12.81 11.29
N PRO A 2 10.10 -13.52 10.35
CA PRO A 2 10.67 -13.68 9.01
C PRO A 2 10.92 -12.31 8.37
N ASP A 3 11.94 -12.22 7.53
CA ASP A 3 12.22 -11.04 6.71
C ASP A 3 11.04 -10.82 5.76
N TRP A 4 10.18 -9.86 6.08
CA TRP A 4 8.91 -9.64 5.37
C TRP A 4 9.09 -9.21 3.90
N LEU A 5 10.25 -8.65 3.54
CA LEU A 5 10.59 -8.20 2.18
C LEU A 5 11.94 -8.79 1.71
N ALA A 6 13.01 -8.58 2.49
CA ALA A 6 14.32 -9.18 2.24
C ALA A 6 15.19 -9.13 3.53
N PRO A 7 16.25 -9.95 3.62
CA PRO A 7 17.16 -9.95 4.76
C PRO A 7 17.71 -8.56 5.12
N GLY A 8 17.58 -8.21 6.40
CA GLY A 8 18.08 -6.95 6.94
C GLY A 8 17.15 -5.74 6.76
N ILE A 9 15.94 -5.92 6.23
CA ILE A 9 14.95 -4.84 6.09
C ILE A 9 14.06 -4.73 7.32
N VAL A 10 14.04 -3.55 7.95
CA VAL A 10 13.14 -3.24 9.07
C VAL A 10 11.90 -2.50 8.58
N LYS A 11 10.72 -3.11 8.69
CA LYS A 11 9.43 -2.45 8.40
C LYS A 11 9.10 -1.42 9.47
N GLN A 12 8.80 -0.19 9.08
CA GLN A 12 8.27 0.84 9.98
C GLN A 12 6.75 0.91 9.83
N HIS A 13 6.02 0.45 10.84
CA HIS A 13 4.56 0.51 10.84
C HIS A 13 4.09 1.89 11.33
N ARG A 14 3.41 2.67 10.48
CA ARG A 14 2.98 4.04 10.76
C ARG A 14 1.60 4.35 10.17
N THR A 15 0.84 5.21 10.85
CA THR A 15 -0.36 5.84 10.30
C THR A 15 0.03 7.06 9.47
N LEU A 16 0.26 6.86 8.16
CA LEU A 16 0.77 7.90 7.27
C LEU A 16 -0.25 9.04 7.03
N VAL A 17 -1.54 8.71 6.97
CA VAL A 17 -2.63 9.66 6.68
C VAL A 17 -2.62 10.85 7.64
N ASN A 18 -2.64 10.57 8.95
CA ASN A 18 -2.66 11.62 9.98
C ASN A 18 -1.36 12.44 9.97
N LEU A 19 -0.23 11.81 9.66
CA LEU A 19 1.05 12.50 9.56
C LEU A 19 1.05 13.51 8.40
N LEU A 20 0.52 13.12 7.23
CA LEU A 20 0.43 14.00 6.07
C LEU A 20 -0.49 15.20 6.35
N ILE A 21 -1.67 14.96 6.93
CA ILE A 21 -2.61 16.01 7.33
C ILE A 21 -1.96 16.96 8.34
N GLY A 22 -1.36 16.42 9.41
CA GLY A 22 -0.68 17.22 10.44
C GLY A 22 0.52 18.02 9.92
N SER A 23 1.11 17.60 8.80
CA SER A 23 2.19 18.32 8.11
C SER A 23 1.68 19.40 7.15
N GLY A 24 0.37 19.60 7.05
CA GLY A 24 -0.25 20.64 6.22
C GLY A 24 -0.53 20.22 4.77
N PHE A 25 -0.52 18.92 4.46
CA PHE A 25 -0.96 18.44 3.14
C PHE A 25 -2.48 18.23 3.10
N THR A 26 -3.06 18.54 1.94
CA THR A 26 -4.42 18.11 1.59
C THR A 26 -4.34 16.79 0.82
N LEU A 27 -4.94 15.74 1.36
CA LEU A 27 -5.04 14.45 0.67
C LEU A 27 -6.05 14.56 -0.48
N THR A 28 -5.67 14.10 -1.66
CA THR A 28 -6.51 14.12 -2.87
C THR A 28 -6.90 12.73 -3.35
N HIS A 29 -6.13 11.71 -2.96
CA HIS A 29 -6.43 10.33 -3.26
C HIS A 29 -5.83 9.40 -2.20
N LEU A 30 -6.59 8.36 -1.85
CA LEU A 30 -6.15 7.23 -1.04
C LEU A 30 -6.71 5.97 -1.69
N ASP A 31 -5.82 5.05 -2.04
CA ASP A 31 -6.17 3.77 -2.65
C ASP A 31 -5.40 2.65 -1.94
N GLU A 32 -6.13 1.64 -1.48
CA GLU A 32 -5.57 0.40 -0.96
C GLU A 32 -5.51 -0.58 -2.12
N TRP A 33 -4.35 -0.62 -2.78
CA TRP A 33 -4.23 -1.28 -4.07
C TRP A 33 -4.60 -2.77 -3.99
N GLY A 34 -5.43 -3.19 -4.94
CA GLY A 34 -5.67 -4.59 -5.28
C GLY A 34 -5.55 -4.81 -6.79
N PRO A 35 -5.21 -6.02 -7.24
CA PRO A 35 -5.07 -6.31 -8.67
C PRO A 35 -6.42 -6.31 -9.37
N THR A 36 -6.43 -5.83 -10.61
CA THR A 36 -7.57 -5.94 -11.52
C THR A 36 -7.75 -7.37 -12.02
N GLN A 37 -8.95 -7.71 -12.50
CA GLN A 37 -9.20 -9.04 -13.07
C GLN A 37 -8.22 -9.38 -14.19
N ALA A 38 -7.92 -8.44 -15.10
CA ALA A 38 -6.97 -8.67 -16.18
C ALA A 38 -5.54 -8.95 -15.67
N GLN A 39 -5.14 -8.36 -14.53
CA GLN A 39 -3.85 -8.65 -13.90
C GLN A 39 -3.84 -10.03 -13.24
N VAL A 40 -4.95 -10.44 -12.61
CA VAL A 40 -5.11 -11.80 -12.08
C VAL A 40 -5.11 -12.83 -13.21
N ASP A 41 -5.78 -12.55 -14.33
CA ASP A 41 -5.79 -13.44 -15.49
C ASP A 41 -4.38 -13.62 -16.07
N ALA A 42 -3.55 -12.57 -16.03
CA ALA A 42 -2.15 -12.62 -16.46
C ALA A 42 -1.21 -13.27 -15.44
N LEU A 43 -1.48 -13.10 -14.14
CA LEU A 43 -0.71 -13.68 -13.03
C LEU A 43 -1.66 -14.14 -11.91
N PRO A 44 -2.15 -15.40 -11.97
CA PRO A 44 -3.18 -15.89 -11.04
C PRO A 44 -2.81 -15.82 -9.56
N ALA A 45 -1.51 -15.86 -9.24
CA ALA A 45 -1.02 -15.70 -7.86
C ALA A 45 -1.38 -14.34 -7.23
N LEU A 46 -1.74 -13.34 -8.04
CA LEU A 46 -2.18 -12.04 -7.53
C LEU A 46 -3.56 -12.08 -6.89
N ASP A 47 -4.41 -13.09 -7.12
CA ASP A 47 -5.77 -13.10 -6.57
C ASP A 47 -5.78 -13.01 -5.03
N GLU A 48 -4.78 -13.61 -4.36
CA GLU A 48 -4.60 -13.53 -2.90
C GLU A 48 -4.43 -12.09 -2.37
N GLU A 49 -3.86 -11.20 -3.19
CA GLU A 49 -3.61 -9.79 -2.83
C GLU A 49 -4.91 -8.97 -2.74
N ARG A 50 -6.03 -9.47 -3.26
CA ARG A 50 -7.34 -8.82 -3.16
C ARG A 50 -7.92 -8.94 -1.76
N ASP A 51 -7.58 -10.00 -1.03
CA ASP A 51 -8.06 -10.24 0.33
C ASP A 51 -7.28 -9.44 1.37
N ARG A 52 -6.02 -9.12 1.08
CA ARG A 52 -5.11 -8.39 1.97
C ARG A 52 -4.21 -7.42 1.18
N PRO A 53 -4.68 -6.18 0.93
CA PRO A 53 -3.93 -5.19 0.17
C PRO A 53 -2.54 -4.95 0.78
N MET A 54 -1.48 -5.26 0.02
CA MET A 54 -0.11 -5.07 0.51
C MET A 54 0.38 -3.60 0.44
N MET A 55 -0.30 -2.75 -0.35
CA MET A 55 0.14 -1.40 -0.64
C MET A 55 -0.95 -0.36 -0.41
N ALA A 56 -0.56 0.79 0.14
CA ALA A 56 -1.37 1.99 0.20
C ALA A 56 -0.76 3.05 -0.72
N LEU A 57 -1.54 3.51 -1.69
CA LEU A 57 -1.19 4.58 -2.63
C LEU A 57 -1.86 5.87 -2.16
N VAL A 58 -1.09 6.96 -2.05
CA VAL A 58 -1.59 8.24 -1.56
C VAL A 58 -1.16 9.36 -2.49
N ALA A 59 -2.11 10.20 -2.91
CA ALA A 59 -1.82 11.47 -3.57
C ALA A 59 -2.17 12.62 -2.64
N ALA A 60 -1.28 13.61 -2.56
CA ALA A 60 -1.45 14.77 -1.69
C ALA A 60 -0.91 16.04 -2.36
N GLN A 61 -1.49 17.17 -1.99
CA GLN A 61 -1.13 18.50 -2.50
C GLN A 61 -0.84 19.42 -1.31
N ARG A 62 -0.03 20.45 -1.53
CA ARG A 62 0.31 21.46 -0.53
C ARG A 62 -0.08 22.83 -1.02
#